data_AF-A0AAW2PT11-F1
#
_entry.id   AF-A0AAW2PT11-F1
#
_cell.length_a   1.000
_cell.length_b   1.000
_cell.length_c   1.000
_cell.angle_alpha   90.00
_cell.angle_beta   90.00
_cell.angle_gamma   90.00
#
_symmetry.space_group_name_H-M   'P 1'
#
loop_
_entity.id
_entity.type
_entity.pdbx_description
1 polymer ?
#
loop_
_entity_poly.entity_id
_entity_poly.type
_entity_poly.pdbx_seq_one_letter_code
_entity_poly.pdbx_strand_id
1 'polypeptide(L)'
;MGSSFQGANTTAKGVYRNLLKAVRKHVGKEEHKAHFTDFIKQEFRNNSYSENPQNLKLAHDYTFYLNSVHHHKELLFSYNIAVDRSDEMKRILGKSAASVGLQLPDVYQA
;
A
#
# COMPACT_ATOMS: atom_id res chain seq x y z
N MET A 1 -5.66 -18.24 -27.48
CA MET A 1 -4.66 -17.16 -27.60
C MET A 1 -4.02 -16.97 -26.24
N GLY A 2 -3.04 -17.82 -25.91
CA GLY A 2 -2.36 -17.79 -24.62
C GLY A 2 -1.43 -16.58 -24.57
N SER A 3 -1.70 -15.64 -23.66
CA SER A 3 -0.76 -14.58 -23.32
C SER A 3 0.53 -15.25 -22.84
N SER A 4 1.54 -15.20 -23.72
CA SER A 4 2.88 -15.62 -23.42
C SER A 4 3.39 -14.81 -22.24
N PHE A 5 3.93 -15.51 -21.25
CA PHE A 5 4.68 -14.93 -20.14
C PHE A 5 6.03 -14.44 -20.69
N GLN A 6 5.99 -13.48 -21.61
CA GLN A 6 7.14 -12.84 -22.24
C GLN A 6 7.22 -11.41 -21.72
N GLY A 7 7.53 -11.32 -20.43
CA GLY A 7 7.94 -10.10 -19.76
C GLY A 7 9.17 -10.43 -18.91
N ALA A 8 10.34 -10.26 -19.52
CA ALA A 8 11.66 -10.20 -18.90
C ALA A 8 11.99 -11.26 -17.82
N ASN A 9 12.76 -12.31 -18.17
CA ASN A 9 13.62 -13.11 -17.25
C ASN A 9 13.27 -13.00 -15.75
N THR A 10 12.03 -13.34 -15.37
CA THR A 10 11.54 -13.18 -14.01
C THR A 10 11.95 -14.43 -13.26
N THR A 11 13.24 -14.50 -12.94
CA THR A 11 13.76 -15.53 -12.06
C THR A 11 12.93 -15.55 -10.78
N ALA A 12 12.71 -16.73 -10.20
CA ALA A 12 11.95 -16.88 -8.95
C ALA A 12 12.46 -15.92 -7.85
N LYS A 13 13.78 -15.67 -7.83
CA LYS A 13 14.44 -14.70 -6.95
C LYS A 13 13.98 -13.26 -7.17
N GLY A 14 13.76 -12.85 -8.43
CA GLY A 14 13.27 -11.51 -8.78
C GLY A 14 11.84 -11.30 -8.32
N VAL A 15 10.95 -12.25 -8.60
CA VAL A 15 9.54 -12.21 -8.16
C VAL A 15 9.44 -12.15 -6.64
N TYR A 16 10.19 -13.00 -5.96
CA TYR A 16 10.29 -13.01 -4.50
C TYR A 16 10.72 -11.65 -3.91
N ARG A 17 11.80 -11.07 -4.45
CA ARG A 17 12.30 -9.76 -3.99
C ARG A 17 11.29 -8.64 -4.22
N ASN A 18 10.65 -8.64 -5.38
CA ASN A 18 9.66 -7.63 -5.75
C ASN A 18 8.42 -7.71 -4.84
N LEU A 19 7.92 -8.93 -4.60
CA LEU A 19 6.80 -9.16 -3.71
C LEU A 19 7.11 -8.71 -2.28
N LEU A 20 8.23 -9.13 -1.71
CA LEU A 20 8.64 -8.72 -0.36
C LEU A 20 8.78 -7.20 -0.23
N LYS A 21 9.35 -6.55 -1.25
CA LYS A 21 9.50 -5.09 -1.27
C LYS A 21 8.14 -4.39 -1.30
N ALA A 22 7.24 -4.85 -2.15
CA ALA A 22 5.90 -4.29 -2.30
C ALA A 22 5.09 -4.45 -1.00
N VAL A 23 5.10 -5.65 -0.41
CA VAL A 23 4.42 -5.94 0.85
C VAL A 23 4.96 -5.10 2.00
N ARG A 24 6.29 -5.01 2.15
CA ARG A 24 6.91 -4.17 3.18
C ARG A 24 6.57 -2.68 3.01
N LYS A 25 6.47 -2.20 1.77
CA LYS A 25 6.15 -0.80 1.48
C LYS A 25 4.68 -0.47 1.77
N HIS A 26 3.78 -1.38 1.44
CA HIS A 26 2.35 -1.08 1.31
C HIS A 26 1.46 -1.68 2.39
N VAL A 27 1.79 -2.86 2.93
CA VAL A 27 0.94 -3.56 3.91
C VAL A 27 1.26 -3.11 5.35
N GLY A 28 2.51 -2.74 5.63
CA GLY A 28 2.87 -1.98 6.84
C GLY A 28 4.12 -2.45 7.57
N LYS A 29 4.57 -1.60 8.50
CA LYS A 29 5.72 -1.76 9.40
C LYS A 29 5.31 -2.06 10.85
N GLU A 30 4.04 -2.39 11.10
CA GLU A 30 3.57 -2.73 12.45
C GLU A 30 4.08 -4.11 12.85
N GLU A 31 4.46 -4.28 14.13
CA GLU A 31 5.08 -5.52 14.64
C GLU A 31 4.21 -6.76 14.37
N HIS A 32 2.89 -6.62 14.40
CA HIS A 32 1.91 -7.67 14.13
C HIS A 32 1.82 -8.07 12.64
N LYS A 33 2.41 -7.27 11.73
CA LYS A 33 2.46 -7.54 10.29
C LYS A 33 3.76 -8.20 9.84
N ALA A 34 4.72 -8.39 10.75
CA ALA A 34 5.95 -9.17 10.50
C ALA A 34 5.62 -10.60 10.04
N HIS A 35 4.58 -11.19 10.62
CA HIS A 35 4.06 -12.53 10.28
C HIS A 35 3.77 -12.71 8.79
N PHE A 36 3.31 -11.65 8.10
CA PHE A 36 2.98 -11.75 6.68
C PHE A 36 4.23 -11.83 5.80
N THR A 37 5.28 -11.05 6.12
CA THR A 37 6.55 -11.17 5.42
C THR A 37 7.26 -12.49 5.70
N ASP A 38 7.13 -13.02 6.93
CA ASP A 38 7.72 -14.30 7.30
C ASP A 38 6.96 -15.48 6.67
N PHE A 39 5.63 -15.38 6.56
CA PHE A 39 4.81 -16.31 5.80
C PHE A 39 5.25 -16.37 4.33
N ILE A 40 5.45 -15.22 3.67
CA ILE A 40 5.96 -15.18 2.29
C ILE A 40 7.33 -15.85 2.19
N LYS A 41 8.24 -15.63 3.16
CA LYS A 41 9.54 -16.31 3.18
C LYS A 41 9.40 -17.84 3.30
N GLN A 42 8.49 -18.31 4.15
CA GLN A 42 8.23 -19.74 4.35
C GLN A 42 7.63 -20.37 3.11
N GLU A 43 6.61 -19.74 2.49
CA GLU A 43 6.01 -20.20 1.23
C GLU A 43 7.07 -20.33 0.13
N PHE A 44 7.92 -19.31 -0.05
CA PHE A 44 9.02 -19.35 -1.03
C PHE A 44 10.13 -20.34 -0.73
N ARG A 45 10.21 -20.85 0.50
CA ARG A 45 11.17 -21.88 0.91
C ARG A 45 10.58 -23.29 0.80
N ASN A 46 9.28 -23.44 1.05
CA ASN A 46 8.57 -24.72 1.07
C ASN A 46 8.10 -25.13 -0.33
N ASN A 47 7.61 -24.18 -1.12
CA ASN A 47 7.39 -24.38 -2.54
C ASN A 47 8.77 -24.24 -3.21
N SER A 48 9.32 -25.33 -3.75
CA SER A 48 10.32 -25.24 -4.80
C SER A 48 9.66 -24.52 -5.98
N TYR A 49 9.62 -23.18 -5.98
CA TYR A 49 8.99 -22.35 -7.03
C TYR A 49 9.60 -22.61 -8.43
N SER A 50 10.65 -23.42 -8.50
CA SER A 50 11.19 -24.05 -9.70
C SER A 50 10.27 -25.09 -10.34
N GLU A 51 9.34 -25.71 -9.60
CA GLU A 51 8.50 -26.82 -10.06
C GLU A 51 7.14 -26.34 -10.60
N ASN A 52 6.65 -25.16 -10.19
CA ASN A 52 5.32 -24.70 -10.57
C ASN A 52 5.33 -23.24 -11.11
N PRO A 53 5.51 -23.05 -12.43
CA PRO A 53 5.60 -21.72 -13.04
C PRO A 53 4.33 -20.87 -12.86
N GLN A 54 3.19 -21.51 -12.58
CA GLN A 54 1.92 -20.82 -12.37
C GLN A 54 1.90 -20.04 -11.04
N ASN A 55 2.52 -20.57 -9.98
CA ASN A 55 2.62 -19.89 -8.69
C ASN A 55 3.52 -18.65 -8.79
N LEU A 56 4.60 -18.71 -9.59
CA LEU A 56 5.45 -17.56 -9.88
C LEU A 56 4.67 -16.47 -10.61
N LYS A 57 3.86 -16.84 -11.60
CA LYS A 57 2.97 -15.92 -12.31
C LYS A 57 1.99 -15.24 -11.36
N LEU A 58 1.31 -16.01 -10.51
CA LEU A 58 0.37 -15.47 -9.54
C LEU A 58 1.04 -14.49 -8.56
N ALA A 59 2.23 -14.82 -8.05
CA ALA A 59 2.99 -13.93 -7.18
C ALA A 59 3.41 -12.62 -7.88
N HIS A 60 3.81 -12.72 -9.15
CA HIS A 60 4.11 -11.55 -9.98
C HIS A 60 2.86 -10.68 -10.20
N ASP A 61 1.75 -11.29 -10.61
CA ASP A 61 0.49 -10.60 -10.89
C ASP A 61 -0.07 -9.93 -9.63
N TYR A 62 0.04 -10.60 -8.48
CA TYR A 62 -0.31 -10.01 -7.18
C TYR A 62 0.57 -8.82 -6.82
N THR A 63 1.88 -8.90 -7.09
CA THR A 63 2.80 -7.77 -6.86
C THR A 63 2.42 -6.57 -7.72
N PHE A 64 2.08 -6.80 -8.99
CA PHE A 64 1.60 -5.76 -9.91
C PHE A 64 0.30 -5.14 -9.40
N TYR A 65 -0.68 -5.96 -9.03
CA TYR A 65 -1.96 -5.50 -8.47
C TYR A 65 -1.77 -4.63 -7.22
N LEU A 66 -0.95 -5.09 -6.26
CA LEU A 66 -0.70 -4.37 -5.00
C LEU A 66 -0.12 -2.97 -5.26
N ASN A 67 0.87 -2.88 -6.15
CA ASN A 67 1.50 -1.61 -6.50
C ASN A 67 0.51 -0.68 -7.22
N SER A 68 -0.29 -1.20 -8.15
CA SER A 68 -1.29 -0.42 -8.89
C SER A 68 -2.36 0.16 -7.97
N VAL A 69 -2.90 -0.64 -7.04
CA VAL A 69 -3.89 -0.16 -6.05
C VAL A 69 -3.31 0.97 -5.21
N HIS A 70 -2.09 0.83 -4.73
CA HIS A 70 -1.45 1.87 -3.92
C HIS A 70 -1.11 3.12 -4.73
N HIS A 71 -0.69 2.97 -5.99
CA HIS A 71 -0.48 4.09 -6.88
C HIS A 71 -1.77 4.87 -7.13
N HIS A 72 -2.89 4.19 -7.37
CA HIS A 72 -4.20 4.85 -7.48
C HIS A 72 -4.62 5.54 -6.19
N LYS A 73 -4.35 4.94 -5.02
CA LYS A 73 -4.58 5.57 -3.72
C LYS A 73 -3.77 6.86 -3.57
N GLU A 74 -2.49 6.84 -3.90
CA GLU A 74 -1.61 8.02 -3.87
C GLU A 74 -2.11 9.11 -4.84
N LEU A 75 -2.56 8.73 -6.04
CA LEU A 75 -3.16 9.66 -6.99
C LEU A 75 -4.41 10.33 -6.43
N LEU A 76 -5.35 9.57 -5.86
CA LEU A 76 -6.57 10.14 -5.26
C LEU A 76 -6.22 11.16 -4.17
N PHE A 77 -5.28 10.83 -3.29
CA PHE A 77 -4.78 11.76 -2.28
C PHE A 77 -4.13 13.01 -2.87
N SER A 78 -3.39 12.89 -3.98
CA SER A 78 -2.77 14.03 -4.65
C SER A 78 -3.80 15.02 -5.22
N TYR A 79 -4.98 14.53 -5.60
CA TYR A 79 -6.10 15.37 -6.05
C TYR A 79 -6.97 15.87 -4.88
N ASN A 80 -6.57 15.61 -3.62
CA ASN A 80 -7.39 15.86 -2.43
C ASN A 80 -8.77 15.18 -2.48
N ILE A 81 -8.87 14.07 -3.21
CA ILE A 81 -10.03 13.20 -3.27
C ILE A 81 -9.74 12.08 -2.27
N ALA A 82 -10.51 12.02 -1.17
CA ALA A 82 -10.32 11.10 -0.04
C ALA A 82 -9.30 11.50 1.05
N VAL A 83 -8.87 12.76 1.12
CA VAL A 83 -8.25 13.31 2.35
C VAL A 83 -9.36 13.87 3.23
N ASP A 84 -9.45 13.38 4.48
CA ASP A 84 -10.35 13.95 5.47
C ASP A 84 -9.88 15.38 5.79
N ARG A 85 -10.67 16.37 5.36
CA ARG A 85 -10.35 17.80 5.57
C ARG A 85 -10.97 18.33 6.86
N SER A 86 -11.60 17.48 7.67
CA SER A 86 -12.28 17.90 8.90
C SER A 86 -11.33 18.65 9.83
N ASP A 87 -10.10 18.17 9.98
CA ASP A 87 -9.09 18.81 10.82
C ASP A 87 -8.54 20.11 10.22
N GLU A 88 -8.31 20.16 8.90
CA GLU A 88 -7.90 21.38 8.20
C GLU A 88 -9.00 22.46 8.32
N MET A 89 -10.27 22.07 8.16
CA MET A 89 -11.41 22.96 8.32
C MET A 89 -11.56 23.45 9.77
N LYS A 90 -11.43 22.57 10.78
CA LYS A 90 -11.38 22.99 12.20
C LYS A 90 -10.29 24.02 12.43
N ARG A 91 -9.10 23.81 11.86
CA ARG A 91 -7.95 24.73 11.99
C ARG A 91 -8.21 26.08 11.33
N ILE A 92 -8.80 26.09 10.13
CA ILE A 92 -9.17 27.33 9.43
C ILE A 92 -10.25 28.08 10.22
N LEU A 93 -11.29 27.39 10.69
CA LEU A 93 -12.38 27.98 11.47
C LEU A 93 -11.84 28.62 12.76
N GLY A 94 -10.90 27.98 13.45
CA GLY A 94 -10.25 28.53 14.64
C GLY A 94 -9.46 29.80 14.36
N LYS A 95 -8.72 29.85 13.24
CA LYS A 95 -8.01 31.06 12.81
C LYS A 95 -8.97 32.20 12.47
N SER A 96 -10.05 31.90 11.75
CA SER A 96 -11.07 32.90 11.37
C SER A 96 -11.84 33.42 12.58
N ALA A 97 -12.18 32.56 13.55
CA ALA A 97 -12.80 32.98 14.80
C ALA A 97 -11.85 33.90 15.59
N ALA A 98 -10.58 33.50 15.74
CA ALA A 98 -9.58 34.29 16.46
C ALA A 98 -9.35 35.67 15.81
N SER A 99 -9.40 35.79 14.48
CA SER A 99 -9.22 37.08 13.80
C SER A 99 -10.35 38.08 14.07
N VAL A 100 -11.53 37.62 14.47
CA VAL A 100 -12.65 38.47 14.89
C VAL A 100 -12.82 38.53 16.41
N GLY A 101 -11.84 38.01 17.17
CA GLY A 101 -11.85 38.02 18.64
C GLY A 101 -12.76 36.97 19.27
N LEU A 102 -13.19 35.96 18.51
CA LEU A 102 -14.04 34.86 18.98
C LEU A 102 -13.20 33.59 19.20
N GLN A 103 -13.62 32.75 20.15
CA GLN A 103 -13.02 31.43 20.37
C GLN A 103 -13.95 30.32 19.88
N LEU A 104 -13.36 29.20 19.45
CA LEU A 104 -14.11 28.01 19.05
C LEU A 104 -14.79 27.36 20.27
N PRO A 105 -16.08 26.97 20.17
CA PRO A 105 -16.77 26.22 21.22
C PRO A 105 -16.06 24.90 21.57
N ASP A 106 -16.19 24.44 22.83
CA ASP A 106 -15.48 23.27 23.38
C ASP A 106 -15.67 21.99 22.55
N VAL A 107 -16.82 21.84 21.89
CA VAL A 107 -17.12 20.73 20.97
C VAL A 107 -16.16 20.62 19.77
N TYR A 108 -15.40 21.67 19.46
CA TYR A 108 -14.42 21.70 18.37
C TYR A 108 -12.95 21.73 18.84
N GLN A 109 -12.69 21.76 20.14
CA GLN A 109 -11.33 21.80 20.69
C GLN A 109 -10.70 20.40 20.89
N ALA A 110 -11.46 19.32 20.64
CA ALA A 110 -11.02 17.93 20.67
C ALA A 110 -10.40 17.45 19.35
#